data_AF-A0A8S0TJU7-F1
#
_entry.id   AF-A0A8S0TJU7-F1
#
_cell.length_a   1.000
_cell.length_b   1.000
_cell.length_c   1.000
_cell.angle_alpha   90.00
_cell.angle_beta   90.00
_cell.angle_gamma   90.00
#
_symmetry.space_group_name_H-M   'P 1'
#
loop_
_entity.id
_entity.type
_entity.pdbx_description
1 polymer ?
#
loop_
_entity_poly.entity_id
_entity_poly.type
_entity_poly.pdbx_seq_one_letter_code
_entity_poly.pdbx_strand_id
1 'polypeptide(L)'
;VKELEMEIYPVLDELASSISTHNLERVRRFKGHLLALTQRVQKVCDEIEHLMDDDGDMAEMYLTEKKERREALTSSDLYDQINTSQNVRVVSKSAPVSPVGSCSGVRKLQRAFSSISSSKHGSFLSSSSGGENIDQLEMLLEAYFIVTDNTLNKLLSVRNPLLDHSSQYIVYKS
;
A
#
# COMPACT_ATOMS: atom_id res chain seq x y z
N VAL A 1 5.68 -23.23 -64.69
CA VAL A 1 5.34 -23.52 -63.27
C VAL A 1 6.59 -23.90 -62.50
N LYS A 2 7.31 -24.99 -62.86
CA LYS A 2 8.57 -25.37 -62.17
C LYS A 2 9.69 -24.32 -62.22
N GLU A 3 9.84 -23.59 -63.32
CA GLU A 3 10.78 -22.45 -63.41
C GLU A 3 10.41 -21.30 -62.47
N LEU A 4 9.11 -20.96 -62.39
CA LEU A 4 8.61 -19.94 -61.46
C LEU A 4 8.79 -20.35 -60.00
N GLU A 5 8.54 -21.62 -59.67
CA GLU A 5 8.75 -22.16 -58.32
C GLU A 5 10.23 -22.05 -57.92
N MET A 6 11.16 -22.36 -58.83
CA MET A 6 12.60 -22.23 -58.59
C MET A 6 13.07 -20.79 -58.34
N GLU A 7 12.39 -19.79 -58.88
CA GLU A 7 12.71 -18.37 -58.65
C GLU A 7 12.03 -17.81 -57.39
N ILE A 8 10.82 -18.27 -57.07
CA ILE A 8 10.02 -17.74 -55.95
C ILE A 8 10.50 -18.25 -54.60
N TYR A 9 10.84 -19.54 -54.45
CA TYR A 9 11.29 -20.08 -53.17
C TYR A 9 12.54 -19.42 -52.58
N PRO A 10 13.61 -19.11 -53.34
CA PRO A 10 14.77 -18.41 -52.79
C PRO A 10 14.46 -16.96 -52.41
N VAL A 11 13.58 -16.27 -53.13
CA VAL A 11 13.12 -14.91 -52.76
C VAL A 11 12.29 -14.94 -51.48
N LEU A 12 11.44 -15.96 -51.30
CA LEU A 12 10.68 -16.17 -50.06
C LEU A 12 11.59 -16.52 -48.89
N ASP A 13 12.63 -17.33 -49.11
CA ASP A 13 13.62 -17.67 -48.09
C ASP A 13 14.50 -16.47 -47.73
N GLU A 14 14.92 -15.66 -48.71
CA GLU A 14 15.60 -14.39 -48.48
C GLU A 14 14.71 -13.38 -47.74
N LEU A 15 13.40 -13.34 -48.04
CA LEU A 15 12.42 -12.54 -47.30
C LEU A 15 12.16 -13.09 -45.89
N ALA A 16 12.20 -14.40 -45.70
CA ALA A 16 12.08 -15.05 -44.39
C ALA A 16 13.34 -14.85 -43.54
N SER A 17 14.51 -14.82 -44.17
CA SER A 17 15.83 -14.60 -43.57
C SER A 17 16.09 -13.12 -43.25
N SER A 18 15.65 -12.21 -44.12
CA SER A 18 15.74 -10.76 -43.92
C SER A 18 14.78 -10.24 -42.83
N ILE A 19 13.77 -11.03 -42.45
CA ILE A 19 13.19 -10.94 -41.12
C ILE A 19 14.23 -11.39 -40.12
N SER A 20 14.98 -10.43 -39.62
CA SER A 20 16.02 -10.70 -38.63
C SER A 20 15.37 -11.17 -37.33
N THR A 21 15.42 -12.48 -37.09
CA THR A 21 15.00 -13.12 -35.84
C THR A 21 15.62 -12.44 -34.61
N HIS A 22 16.86 -11.96 -34.75
CA HIS A 22 17.57 -11.17 -33.74
C HIS A 22 16.88 -9.86 -33.36
N ASN A 23 16.43 -9.06 -34.34
CA ASN A 23 15.73 -7.81 -34.01
C ASN A 23 14.32 -8.08 -33.48
N LEU A 24 13.64 -9.12 -33.95
CA LEU A 24 12.35 -9.54 -33.39
C LEU A 24 12.47 -9.93 -31.92
N GLU A 25 13.48 -10.72 -31.57
CA GLU A 25 13.75 -11.09 -30.18
C GLU A 25 14.11 -9.87 -29.31
N ARG A 26 14.88 -8.93 -29.85
CA ARG A 26 15.18 -7.65 -29.18
C ARG A 26 13.91 -6.83 -28.91
N VAL A 27 13.01 -6.73 -29.88
CA VAL A 27 11.70 -6.07 -29.74
C VAL A 27 10.84 -6.80 -28.71
N ARG A 28 10.82 -8.14 -28.70
CA ARG A 28 10.09 -8.94 -27.72
C ARG A 28 10.56 -8.68 -26.30
N ARG A 29 11.88 -8.65 -26.07
CA ARG A 29 12.47 -8.31 -24.77
C ARG A 29 12.13 -6.89 -24.35
N PHE A 30 12.24 -5.92 -25.27
CA PHE A 30 11.90 -4.54 -25.00
C PHE A 30 10.41 -4.38 -24.62
N LYS A 31 9.50 -5.05 -25.34
CA LYS A 31 8.06 -5.10 -25.02
C LYS A 31 7.81 -5.70 -23.63
N GLY A 32 8.51 -6.78 -23.28
CA GLY A 32 8.44 -7.37 -21.94
C GLY A 32 8.87 -6.39 -20.84
N HIS A 33 9.98 -5.68 -21.05
CA HIS A 33 10.45 -4.66 -20.11
C HIS A 33 9.49 -3.48 -20.01
N LEU A 34 8.97 -2.99 -21.13
CA LEU A 34 7.99 -1.89 -21.17
C LEU A 34 6.70 -2.27 -20.44
N LEU A 35 6.21 -3.50 -20.63
CA LEU A 35 5.03 -4.01 -19.93
C LEU A 35 5.27 -4.07 -18.41
N ALA A 36 6.39 -4.66 -17.99
CA ALA A 36 6.74 -4.75 -16.57
C ALA A 36 6.96 -3.38 -15.93
N LEU A 37 7.51 -2.40 -16.67
CA LEU A 37 7.62 -1.02 -16.20
C LEU A 37 6.25 -0.36 -16.07
N THR A 38 5.39 -0.49 -17.09
CA THR A 38 4.04 0.07 -17.07
C THR A 38 3.23 -0.45 -15.88
N GLN A 39 3.29 -1.76 -15.60
CA GLN A 39 2.59 -2.36 -14.46
C GLN A 39 3.10 -1.84 -13.11
N ARG A 40 4.43 -1.67 -12.96
CA ARG A 40 5.00 -1.12 -11.73
C ARG A 40 4.62 0.34 -11.53
N VAL A 41 4.59 1.16 -12.59
CA VAL A 41 4.16 2.56 -12.50
C VAL A 41 2.68 2.65 -12.20
N GLN A 42 1.83 1.82 -12.82
CA GLN A 42 0.41 1.73 -12.50
C GLN A 42 0.22 1.43 -11.01
N LYS A 43 0.95 0.43 -10.48
CA LYS A 43 0.88 0.11 -9.06
C LYS A 43 1.24 1.32 -8.17
N VAL A 44 2.23 2.11 -8.55
CA VAL A 44 2.57 3.34 -7.80
C VAL A 44 1.42 4.35 -7.86
N CYS A 45 0.76 4.53 -9.00
CA CYS A 45 -0.45 5.36 -9.08
C CYS A 45 -1.53 4.84 -8.13
N ASP A 46 -1.84 3.55 -8.18
CA ASP A 46 -2.91 2.94 -7.38
C ASP A 46 -2.64 3.09 -5.86
N GLU A 47 -1.38 2.93 -5.43
CA GLU A 47 -1.01 3.07 -4.02
C GLU A 47 -1.03 4.53 -3.54
N ILE A 48 -0.68 5.49 -4.42
CA ILE A 48 -0.78 6.93 -4.08
C ILE A 48 -2.25 7.35 -3.99
N GLU A 49 -3.08 6.94 -4.95
CA GLU A 49 -4.52 7.22 -4.95
C GLU A 49 -5.19 6.63 -3.71
N HIS A 50 -4.91 5.36 -3.40
CA HIS A 50 -5.48 4.71 -2.22
C HIS A 50 -5.09 5.41 -0.92
N LEU A 51 -3.86 5.91 -0.81
CA LEU A 51 -3.41 6.66 0.35
C LEU A 51 -4.10 8.02 0.47
N MET A 52 -4.42 8.66 -0.64
CA MET A 52 -5.16 9.93 -0.67
C MET A 52 -6.66 9.76 -0.39
N ASP A 53 -7.23 8.57 -0.59
CA ASP A 53 -8.65 8.29 -0.33
C ASP A 53 -9.00 8.21 1.17
N ASP A 54 -8.01 8.00 2.07
CA ASP A 54 -8.22 7.87 3.52
C ASP A 54 -7.35 8.85 4.34
N ASP A 55 -7.98 9.91 4.83
CA ASP A 55 -7.35 10.90 5.73
C ASP A 55 -6.74 10.27 6.99
N GLY A 56 -7.26 9.13 7.44
CA GLY A 56 -6.72 8.37 8.56
C GLY A 56 -5.35 7.80 8.26
N ASP A 57 -5.19 7.16 7.10
CA ASP A 57 -3.89 6.64 6.66
C ASP A 57 -2.90 7.78 6.40
N MET A 58 -3.37 8.93 5.90
CA MET A 58 -2.55 10.14 5.79
C MET A 58 -2.09 10.67 7.16
N ALA A 59 -2.99 10.70 8.15
CA ALA A 59 -2.67 11.16 9.50
C ALA A 59 -1.62 10.26 10.20
N GLU A 60 -1.65 8.96 9.94
CA GLU A 60 -0.70 8.01 10.54
C GLU A 60 0.76 8.23 10.08
N MET A 61 0.98 8.91 8.94
CA MET A 61 2.31 9.28 8.43
C MET A 61 3.00 10.40 9.19
N TYR A 62 2.31 11.13 10.08
CA TYR A 62 2.91 12.17 10.94
C TYR A 62 3.68 11.56 12.11
N LEU A 63 4.76 10.84 11.79
CA LEU A 63 5.54 10.05 12.74
C LEU A 63 6.24 10.90 13.80
N THR A 64 6.70 12.11 13.44
CA THR A 64 7.36 13.04 14.37
C THR A 64 6.39 13.53 15.43
N GLU A 65 5.21 14.02 15.05
CA GLU A 65 4.16 14.43 15.99
C GLU A 65 3.71 13.26 16.86
N LYS A 66 3.53 12.06 16.27
CA LYS A 66 3.25 10.84 17.05
C LYS A 66 4.35 10.53 18.04
N LYS A 67 5.62 10.73 17.70
CA LYS A 67 6.75 10.49 18.62
C LYS A 67 6.75 11.50 19.77
N GLU A 68 6.64 12.79 19.46
CA GLU A 68 6.61 13.86 20.47
C GLU A 68 5.43 13.71 21.43
N ARG A 69 4.24 13.35 20.91
CA ARG A 69 3.08 13.05 21.74
C ARG A 69 3.31 11.88 22.68
N ARG A 70 3.95 10.81 22.20
CA ARG A 70 4.33 9.64 23.03
C ARG A 70 5.32 10.04 24.12
N GLU A 71 6.31 10.86 23.80
CA GLU A 71 7.33 11.35 24.73
C GLU A 71 6.76 12.31 25.79
N ALA A 72 5.82 13.17 25.41
CA ALA A 72 5.11 14.05 26.33
C ALA A 72 4.27 13.25 27.35
N LEU A 73 3.64 12.16 26.93
CA LEU A 73 2.87 11.27 27.81
C LEU A 73 3.78 10.54 28.81
N THR A 74 4.92 9.99 28.38
CA THR A 74 5.90 9.37 29.31
C THR A 74 6.56 10.38 30.24
N SER A 75 6.68 11.64 29.82
CA SER A 75 7.12 12.73 30.69
C SER A 75 6.07 13.00 31.76
N SER A 76 4.79 13.15 31.37
CA SER A 76 3.65 13.45 32.26
C SER A 76 3.47 12.39 33.36
N ASP A 77 3.61 11.10 33.03
CA ASP A 77 3.48 10.00 33.98
C ASP A 77 4.49 10.06 35.15
N LEU A 78 5.65 10.73 34.97
CA LEU A 78 6.65 10.92 36.03
C LEU A 78 6.30 12.05 37.00
N TYR A 79 5.49 13.04 36.59
CA TYR A 79 5.10 14.17 37.44
C TYR A 79 3.84 13.89 38.27
N ASP A 80 2.95 13.01 37.80
CA ASP A 80 1.76 12.59 38.57
C ASP A 80 2.10 11.71 39.79
N GLN A 81 3.30 11.12 39.85
CA GLN A 81 3.76 10.34 41.02
C GLN A 81 4.32 11.21 42.16
N ILE A 82 4.77 12.46 41.88
CA ILE A 82 5.42 13.31 42.89
C ILE A 82 4.41 14.16 43.69
N ASN A 83 3.23 14.45 43.14
CA ASN A 83 2.22 15.30 43.79
C ASN A 83 1.30 14.56 44.79
N THR A 84 1.45 13.25 45.02
CA THR A 84 0.71 12.53 46.10
C THR A 84 1.55 12.41 47.38
N SER A 85 2.21 13.49 47.78
CA SER A 85 2.96 13.52 49.04
C SER A 85 2.86 14.86 49.78
N GLN A 86 1.65 15.29 50.14
CA GLN A 86 1.43 16.11 51.35
C GLN A 86 -0.06 16.13 51.81
N ASN A 87 -0.36 15.22 52.74
CA ASN A 87 -1.15 15.42 53.96
C ASN A 87 -2.63 15.87 53.88
N VAL A 88 -3.56 14.91 53.76
CA VAL A 88 -4.78 14.90 54.61
C VAL A 88 -4.93 13.51 55.23
N ARG A 89 -4.87 13.49 56.56
CA ARG A 89 -5.13 12.33 57.42
C ARG A 89 -6.57 11.84 57.20
N VAL A 90 -6.74 10.71 56.51
CA VAL A 90 -7.93 9.87 56.63
C VAL A 90 -7.48 8.47 56.96
N VAL A 91 -7.96 7.98 58.11
CA VAL A 91 -7.71 6.66 58.65
C VAL A 91 -8.31 5.61 57.71
N SER A 92 -7.47 4.90 56.97
CA SER A 92 -7.88 3.69 56.24
C SER A 92 -7.80 2.49 57.18
N LYS A 93 -8.95 2.11 57.74
CA LYS A 93 -9.16 0.79 58.34
C LYS A 93 -9.43 -0.20 57.21
N SER A 94 -8.57 -1.21 57.10
CA SER A 94 -8.89 -2.66 56.99
C SER A 94 -7.92 -3.39 56.04
N ALA A 95 -7.38 -4.48 56.58
CA ALA A 95 -6.43 -5.39 55.95
C ALA A 95 -7.12 -6.36 54.97
N PRO A 96 -6.40 -6.97 54.02
CA PRO A 96 -6.93 -8.06 53.21
C PRO A 96 -7.01 -9.33 54.06
N VAL A 97 -8.21 -9.90 54.20
CA VAL A 97 -8.41 -11.22 54.81
C VAL A 97 -8.18 -12.30 53.75
N SER A 98 -7.33 -13.27 54.08
CA SER A 98 -6.99 -14.48 53.31
C SER A 98 -8.19 -15.30 52.82
N PRO A 99 -8.01 -16.14 51.76
CA PRO A 99 -9.07 -16.97 51.21
C PRO A 99 -9.28 -18.23 52.06
N VAL A 100 -10.52 -18.47 52.50
CA VAL A 100 -10.96 -19.77 53.03
C VAL A 100 -11.82 -20.45 51.98
N GLY A 101 -11.46 -21.70 51.69
CA GLY A 101 -12.01 -22.47 50.59
C GLY A 101 -13.33 -23.21 50.87
N SER A 102 -13.86 -23.68 49.75
CA SER A 102 -14.60 -24.93 49.52
C SER A 102 -16.14 -24.97 49.59
N CYS A 103 -16.67 -25.26 48.39
CA CYS A 103 -17.74 -26.22 48.04
C CYS A 103 -19.22 -25.86 48.29
N SER A 104 -19.97 -25.65 47.20
CA SER A 104 -21.02 -26.57 46.71
C SER A 104 -22.02 -25.86 45.80
N GLY A 105 -22.38 -26.49 44.67
CA GLY A 105 -23.64 -26.20 43.97
C GLY A 105 -23.53 -25.75 42.51
N VAL A 106 -23.30 -26.72 41.62
CA VAL A 106 -23.62 -26.75 40.18
C VAL A 106 -24.69 -25.74 39.70
N ARG A 107 -24.52 -25.08 38.54
CA ARG A 107 -25.13 -25.43 37.22
C ARG A 107 -24.53 -24.62 36.03
N LYS A 108 -24.30 -25.36 34.94
CA LYS A 108 -24.38 -24.99 33.51
C LYS A 108 -23.13 -24.46 32.78
N LEU A 109 -22.59 -25.33 31.92
CA LEU A 109 -21.68 -25.05 30.82
C LEU A 109 -22.40 -24.36 29.65
N GLN A 110 -21.74 -23.37 29.04
CA GLN A 110 -21.70 -23.01 27.60
C GLN A 110 -21.04 -21.61 27.53
N ARG A 111 -20.17 -21.23 26.61
CA ARG A 111 -19.64 -21.81 25.37
C ARG A 111 -18.43 -20.92 25.03
N ALA A 112 -17.28 -21.50 24.76
CA ALA A 112 -16.14 -20.78 24.22
C ALA A 112 -16.48 -20.32 22.80
N PHE A 113 -16.49 -19.01 22.56
CA PHE A 113 -16.11 -18.36 21.29
C PHE A 113 -15.72 -16.91 21.62
N SER A 114 -14.41 -16.67 21.64
CA SER A 114 -13.84 -15.33 21.58
C SER A 114 -14.10 -14.78 20.18
N SER A 115 -14.74 -13.62 20.06
CA SER A 115 -14.54 -12.65 18.98
C SER A 115 -15.30 -11.36 19.22
N ILE A 116 -14.54 -10.26 19.16
CA ILE A 116 -14.89 -8.93 18.66
C ILE A 116 -16.05 -8.17 19.34
N SER A 117 -15.68 -7.10 20.05
CA SER A 117 -16.10 -5.72 19.76
C SER A 117 -15.46 -4.78 20.77
N SER A 118 -14.19 -4.44 20.54
CA SER A 118 -13.56 -3.25 21.11
C SER A 118 -14.16 -2.01 20.45
N SER A 119 -15.36 -1.63 20.87
CA SER A 119 -15.95 -0.36 20.44
C SER A 119 -15.62 0.72 21.46
N LYS A 120 -15.08 1.83 20.92
CA LYS A 120 -15.00 3.18 21.52
C LYS A 120 -13.75 3.46 22.36
N HIS A 121 -12.66 3.74 21.64
CA HIS A 121 -11.80 4.85 22.03
C HIS A 121 -11.32 5.60 20.78
N GLY A 122 -12.26 6.30 20.14
CA GLY A 122 -11.94 7.35 19.17
C GLY A 122 -12.12 8.69 19.84
N SER A 123 -11.23 9.04 20.77
CA SER A 123 -11.14 10.40 21.28
C SER A 123 -10.47 11.26 20.22
N PHE A 124 -11.25 11.66 19.21
CA PHE A 124 -10.90 12.75 18.31
C PHE A 124 -10.97 14.04 19.11
N LEU A 125 -9.91 14.33 19.85
CA LEU A 125 -9.52 15.71 20.06
C LEU A 125 -8.90 16.14 18.74
N SER A 126 -9.74 16.63 17.82
CA SER A 126 -9.28 17.38 16.66
C SER A 126 -8.49 18.57 17.19
N SER A 127 -7.17 18.42 17.29
CA SER A 127 -6.31 19.58 17.37
C SER A 127 -6.45 20.29 16.02
N SER A 128 -6.74 21.59 16.07
CA SER A 128 -6.88 22.44 14.89
C SER A 128 -5.65 22.39 13.95
N SER A 129 -4.51 21.85 14.42
CA SER A 129 -3.29 21.63 13.64
C SER A 129 -3.33 20.42 12.71
N GLY A 130 -4.19 19.42 12.97
CA GLY A 130 -4.19 18.17 12.22
C GLY A 130 -4.68 18.33 10.77
N GLY A 131 -5.67 19.20 10.55
CA GLY A 131 -6.24 19.45 9.21
C GLY A 131 -5.24 20.14 8.28
N GLU A 132 -4.62 21.24 8.73
CA GLU A 132 -3.64 21.98 7.92
C GLU A 132 -2.41 21.14 7.55
N ASN A 133 -2.06 20.19 8.41
CA ASN A 133 -1.02 19.22 8.13
C ASN A 133 -1.46 18.29 6.99
N ILE A 134 -2.63 17.65 7.11
CA ILE A 134 -3.17 16.74 6.09
C ILE A 134 -3.26 17.43 4.73
N ASP A 135 -3.78 18.67 4.67
CA ASP A 135 -3.89 19.45 3.43
C ASP A 135 -2.52 19.64 2.74
N GLN A 136 -1.45 19.88 3.51
CA GLN A 136 -0.10 20.01 2.95
C GLN A 136 0.44 18.71 2.38
N LEU A 137 0.11 17.58 3.01
CA LEU A 137 0.51 16.26 2.54
C LEU A 137 -0.30 15.84 1.31
N GLU A 138 -1.59 16.14 1.27
CA GLU A 138 -2.45 15.96 0.10
C GLU A 138 -1.89 16.73 -1.11
N MET A 139 -1.58 18.02 -0.97
CA MET A 139 -0.95 18.81 -2.05
C MET A 139 0.37 18.20 -2.56
N LEU A 140 1.18 17.64 -1.66
CA LEU A 140 2.42 16.98 -2.04
C LEU A 140 2.13 15.69 -2.82
N LEU A 141 1.23 14.84 -2.29
CA LEU A 141 0.83 13.59 -2.94
C LEU A 141 0.17 13.83 -4.30
N GLU A 142 -0.69 14.84 -4.43
CA GLU A 142 -1.27 15.28 -5.71
C GLU A 142 -0.17 15.61 -6.74
N ALA A 143 0.83 16.40 -6.35
CA ALA A 143 1.92 16.77 -7.25
C ALA A 143 2.69 15.52 -7.73
N TYR A 144 2.94 14.55 -6.86
CA TYR A 144 3.55 13.26 -7.23
C TYR A 144 2.62 12.40 -8.09
N PHE A 145 1.33 12.37 -7.78
CA PHE A 145 0.33 11.63 -8.55
C PHE A 145 0.25 12.14 -9.99
N ILE A 146 0.16 13.46 -10.19
CA ILE A 146 0.13 14.08 -11.52
C ILE A 146 1.37 13.71 -12.34
N VAL A 147 2.56 13.74 -11.74
CA VAL A 147 3.81 13.38 -12.42
C VAL A 147 3.83 11.89 -12.78
N THR A 148 3.37 11.03 -11.87
CA THR A 148 3.35 9.58 -12.06
C THR A 148 2.33 9.19 -13.12
N ASP A 149 1.12 9.77 -13.08
CA ASP A 149 0.07 9.56 -14.08
C ASP A 149 0.49 10.06 -15.47
N ASN A 150 1.14 11.23 -15.57
CA ASN A 150 1.72 11.69 -16.83
C ASN A 150 2.78 10.70 -17.37
N THR A 151 3.58 10.13 -16.47
CA THR A 151 4.58 9.10 -16.84
C THR A 151 3.89 7.83 -17.34
N LEU A 152 2.84 7.38 -16.65
CA LEU A 152 2.01 6.25 -17.04
C LEU A 152 1.39 6.49 -18.43
N ASN A 153 0.79 7.65 -18.66
CA ASN A 153 0.20 8.04 -19.95
C ASN A 153 1.23 8.03 -21.09
N LYS A 154 2.46 8.50 -20.84
CA LYS A 154 3.57 8.39 -21.81
C LYS A 154 3.94 6.94 -22.10
N LEU A 155 4.02 6.08 -21.08
CA LEU A 155 4.29 4.65 -21.26
C LEU A 155 3.18 3.96 -22.05
N LEU A 156 1.91 4.28 -21.76
CA LEU A 156 0.75 3.77 -22.49
C LEU A 156 0.75 4.20 -23.96
N SER A 157 1.12 5.45 -24.23
CA SER A 157 1.28 5.98 -25.60
C SER A 157 2.32 5.20 -26.41
N VAL A 158 3.44 4.82 -25.80
CA VAL A 158 4.47 3.98 -26.46
C VAL A 158 4.00 2.52 -26.58
N ARG A 159 3.27 2.02 -25.58
CA ARG A 159 2.81 0.62 -25.50
C ARG A 159 1.73 0.30 -26.52
N ASN A 160 0.72 1.14 -26.70
CA ASN A 160 -0.46 0.82 -27.50
C ASN A 160 -0.13 0.51 -28.98
N PRO A 161 0.70 1.30 -29.69
CA PRO A 161 1.13 0.98 -31.06
C PRO A 161 2.01 -0.27 -31.16
N LEU A 162 2.87 -0.50 -30.16
CA LEU A 162 3.74 -1.69 -30.11
C LEU A 162 2.96 -2.97 -29.86
N LEU A 163 1.86 -2.92 -29.12
CA LEU A 163 0.97 -4.06 -28.91
C LEU A 163 0.08 -4.32 -30.13
N ASP A 164 -0.42 -3.29 -30.79
CA ASP A 164 -1.41 -3.42 -31.87
C ASP A 164 -0.77 -3.77 -33.23
N HIS A 165 0.32 -3.11 -33.62
CA HIS A 165 0.93 -3.32 -34.94
C HIS A 165 1.92 -4.49 -35.02
N SER A 166 2.45 -4.99 -33.89
CA SER A 166 3.39 -6.13 -33.88
C SER A 166 2.75 -7.48 -33.55
N SER A 167 1.60 -7.49 -32.84
CA SER A 167 0.93 -8.74 -32.50
C SER A 167 0.32 -9.42 -33.74
N GLN A 168 -0.07 -8.66 -34.77
CA GLN A 168 -0.42 -9.23 -36.07
C GLN A 168 0.79 -9.60 -36.95
N TYR A 169 2.01 -9.11 -36.70
CA TYR A 169 3.17 -9.50 -37.52
C TYR A 169 3.92 -10.73 -36.96
N ILE A 170 3.92 -10.90 -35.64
CA ILE A 170 4.60 -12.01 -34.96
C ILE A 170 3.74 -13.29 -34.99
N VAL A 171 2.40 -13.17 -34.94
CA VAL A 171 1.48 -14.34 -34.99
C VAL A 171 1.33 -14.89 -36.41
N TYR A 172 1.47 -14.07 -37.46
CA TYR A 172 1.32 -14.53 -38.85
C TYR A 172 2.55 -15.22 -39.43
N LYS A 173 3.68 -15.22 -38.71
CA LYS A 173 4.94 -15.85 -39.15
C LYS A 173 5.49 -16.94 -38.22
N SER A 174 4.71 -17.35 -37.23
CA SER A 174 4.99 -18.53 -36.39
C SER A 174 4.05 -19.67 -36.76
#